data_AF-A0A845FUQ1-F1
#
_entry.id   AF-A0A845FUQ1-F1
#
_cell.length_a   1.000
_cell.length_b   1.000
_cell.length_c   1.000
_cell.angle_alpha   90.00
_cell.angle_beta   90.00
_cell.angle_gamma   90.00
#
_symmetry.space_group_name_H-M   'P 1'
#
loop_
_entity.id
_entity.type
_entity.pdbx_description
1 polymer ?
#
loop_
_entity_poly.entity_id
_entity_poly.type
_entity_poly.pdbx_seq_one_letter_code
_entity_poly.pdbx_strand_id
1 'polypeptide(L)'
;MAKIDSDVLIKAESVMPIELVQSTKNLLDVVISNIPFMVTICVVICAATVTYRSNRKSVEAQNKLSQKALEKQTELANEAKDAEHQNKISEFRHHWLQEVRGTASELIKVIHACQYFTMVRNFSDDRVKQIEKITSDLEVKSLHDELKVSYETLMQKRADFYKYNAKLRLLFKNGDSQTKKLFEYLDGVLADMGALDKRELDNKVIESITVELQKILKDEWETTKKRSWL
;
A
#
# COMPACT_ATOMS: atom_id res chain seq x y z
N MET A 1 -53.67 32.45 -54.46
CA MET A 1 -54.01 33.43 -55.52
C MET A 1 -55.31 32.97 -56.16
N ALA A 2 -56.41 33.62 -55.82
CA ALA A 2 -57.71 33.38 -56.44
C ALA A 2 -57.79 34.21 -57.72
N LYS A 3 -58.16 33.58 -58.84
CA LYS A 3 -58.67 34.29 -60.02
C LYS A 3 -60.16 33.96 -60.11
N ILE A 4 -60.98 34.95 -59.82
CA ILE A 4 -62.40 34.96 -60.14
C ILE A 4 -62.52 35.98 -61.27
N ASP A 5 -62.57 35.48 -62.50
CA ASP A 5 -63.09 36.23 -63.64
C ASP A 5 -64.61 36.04 -63.62
N SER A 6 -65.35 37.11 -63.34
CA SER A 6 -66.78 37.14 -63.60
C SER A 6 -67.19 38.56 -63.97
N ASP A 7 -66.89 38.94 -65.21
CA ASP A 7 -67.62 39.99 -65.90
C ASP A 7 -68.98 39.44 -66.32
N VAL A 8 -69.99 39.60 -65.47
CA VAL A 8 -71.38 39.60 -65.91
C VAL A 8 -72.14 40.70 -65.15
N LEU A 9 -72.22 41.86 -65.80
CA LEU A 9 -73.19 42.91 -65.51
C LEU A 9 -74.60 42.39 -65.81
N ILE A 10 -75.29 41.82 -64.81
CA ILE A 10 -76.75 41.65 -64.87
C ILE A 10 -77.38 42.80 -64.10
N LYS A 11 -77.86 43.76 -64.88
CA LYS A 11 -78.67 44.90 -64.43
C LYS A 11 -79.92 44.36 -63.74
N ALA A 12 -80.15 44.86 -62.53
CA ALA A 12 -81.18 44.40 -61.61
C ALA A 12 -82.60 44.58 -62.15
N GLU A 13 -83.38 43.51 -62.11
CA GLU A 13 -84.84 43.55 -61.95
C GLU A 13 -85.25 42.42 -61.00
N SER A 14 -86.09 42.76 -60.03
CA SER A 14 -86.69 41.93 -58.96
C SER A 14 -85.79 41.57 -57.75
N VAL A 15 -86.12 42.24 -56.64
CA VAL A 15 -85.61 41.98 -55.30
C VAL A 15 -86.29 40.72 -54.76
N MET A 16 -85.55 39.62 -54.62
CA MET A 16 -85.90 38.52 -53.72
C MET A 16 -84.86 38.49 -52.58
N PRO A 17 -85.27 38.61 -51.30
CA PRO A 17 -84.35 38.47 -50.20
C PRO A 17 -83.94 37.00 -50.08
N ILE A 18 -82.68 36.70 -50.38
CA ILE A 18 -82.10 35.38 -50.09
C ILE A 18 -81.76 35.38 -48.60
N GLU A 19 -82.60 34.73 -47.79
CA GLU A 19 -82.23 34.33 -46.44
C GLU A 19 -81.06 33.34 -46.53
N LEU A 20 -79.84 33.80 -46.21
CA LEU A 20 -78.72 32.91 -45.90
C LEU A 20 -79.01 32.25 -44.56
N VAL A 21 -79.80 31.18 -44.59
CA VAL A 21 -79.88 30.23 -43.47
C VAL A 21 -78.50 29.59 -43.34
N GLN A 22 -77.63 30.18 -42.52
CA GLN A 22 -76.45 29.50 -42.03
C GLN A 22 -76.92 28.32 -41.19
N SER A 23 -77.01 27.15 -41.83
CA SER A 23 -77.15 25.89 -41.12
C SER A 23 -75.97 25.80 -40.15
N THR A 24 -76.25 25.97 -38.86
CA THR A 24 -75.34 25.60 -37.79
C THR A 24 -75.11 24.11 -37.93
N LYS A 25 -74.09 23.72 -38.70
CA LYS A 25 -73.62 22.35 -38.75
C LYS A 25 -73.36 21.95 -37.30
N ASN A 26 -74.18 21.02 -36.80
CA ASN A 26 -74.02 20.48 -35.46
C ASN A 26 -72.57 20.05 -35.32
N LEU A 27 -71.90 20.39 -34.22
CA LEU A 27 -70.53 19.94 -33.93
C LEU A 27 -70.39 18.42 -34.17
N LEU A 28 -71.47 17.68 -33.96
CA LEU A 28 -71.62 16.26 -34.27
C LEU A 28 -71.40 15.91 -35.74
N ASP A 29 -71.90 16.67 -36.72
CA ASP A 29 -71.67 16.41 -38.15
C ASP A 29 -70.22 16.71 -38.55
N VAL A 30 -69.61 17.73 -37.95
CA VAL A 30 -68.19 18.05 -38.15
C VAL A 30 -67.31 16.95 -37.56
N VAL A 31 -67.68 16.39 -36.40
CA VAL A 31 -66.96 15.27 -35.77
C VAL A 31 -67.15 13.98 -36.59
N ILE A 32 -68.37 13.66 -37.03
CA ILE A 32 -68.66 12.45 -37.82
C ILE A 32 -67.95 12.48 -39.17
N SER A 33 -67.97 13.64 -39.86
CA SER A 33 -67.29 13.82 -41.15
C SER A 33 -65.76 13.72 -41.05
N ASN A 34 -65.18 13.92 -39.86
CA ASN A 34 -63.73 13.88 -39.61
C ASN A 34 -63.30 12.66 -38.76
N ILE A 35 -64.17 11.67 -38.55
CA ILE A 35 -63.84 10.41 -37.85
C ILE A 35 -62.54 9.78 -38.38
N PRO A 36 -62.31 9.65 -39.71
CA PRO A 36 -61.08 9.06 -40.23
C PRO A 36 -59.82 9.82 -39.79
N PHE A 37 -59.90 11.14 -39.71
CA PHE A 37 -58.80 12.00 -39.28
C PHE A 37 -58.59 11.97 -37.75
N MET A 38 -59.66 11.86 -36.96
CA MET A 38 -59.55 11.67 -35.52
C MET A 38 -58.95 10.30 -35.16
N VAL A 39 -59.31 9.25 -35.91
CA VAL A 39 -58.74 7.91 -35.73
C VAL A 39 -57.24 7.92 -36.03
N THR A 40 -56.79 8.57 -37.10
CA THR A 40 -55.35 8.65 -37.43
C THR A 40 -54.59 9.45 -36.38
N ILE A 41 -55.13 10.58 -35.90
CA ILE A 41 -54.54 11.35 -34.79
C ILE A 41 -54.41 10.48 -33.53
N CYS A 42 -55.47 9.78 -33.14
CA CYS A 42 -55.44 8.90 -31.97
C CYS A 42 -54.41 7.77 -32.12
N VAL A 43 -54.32 7.15 -33.30
CA VAL A 43 -53.32 6.10 -33.57
C VAL A 43 -51.90 6.65 -33.47
N VAL A 44 -51.63 7.84 -34.04
CA VAL A 44 -50.32 8.48 -33.97
C VAL A 44 -49.95 8.85 -32.54
N ILE A 45 -50.87 9.42 -31.76
CA ILE A 45 -50.64 9.77 -30.35
C ILE A 45 -50.40 8.50 -29.51
N CYS A 46 -51.20 7.45 -29.70
CA CYS A 46 -51.02 6.18 -29.00
C CYS A 46 -49.67 5.54 -29.34
N ALA A 47 -49.30 5.51 -30.63
CA ALA A 47 -48.01 4.98 -31.09
C ALA A 47 -46.84 5.78 -30.50
N ALA A 48 -46.89 7.12 -30.56
CA ALA A 48 -45.87 7.99 -29.96
C ALA A 48 -45.74 7.80 -28.45
N THR A 49 -46.87 7.63 -27.74
CA THR A 49 -46.90 7.42 -26.29
C THR A 49 -46.29 6.06 -25.91
N VAL A 50 -46.62 5.00 -26.64
CA VAL A 50 -46.05 3.66 -26.42
C VAL A 50 -44.56 3.65 -26.73
N THR A 51 -44.12 4.26 -27.83
CA THR A 51 -42.70 4.36 -28.19
C THR A 51 -41.93 5.19 -27.17
N TYR A 52 -42.45 6.33 -26.71
CA TYR A 52 -41.83 7.14 -25.66
C TYR A 52 -41.70 6.36 -24.34
N ARG A 53 -42.77 5.68 -23.90
CA ARG A 53 -42.77 4.92 -22.65
C ARG A 53 -41.85 3.69 -22.72
N SER A 54 -41.80 3.04 -23.87
CA SER A 54 -40.90 1.90 -24.13
C SER A 54 -39.43 2.33 -24.11
N ASN A 55 -39.08 3.39 -24.85
CA ASN A 55 -37.73 3.93 -24.89
C ASN A 55 -37.25 4.39 -23.52
N ARG A 56 -38.12 5.07 -22.75
CA ARG A 56 -37.79 5.50 -21.38
C ARG A 56 -37.47 4.32 -20.46
N LYS A 57 -38.29 3.26 -20.46
CA LYS A 57 -38.01 2.06 -19.66
C LYS A 57 -36.73 1.34 -20.10
N SER A 58 -36.47 1.26 -21.39
CA SER A 58 -35.27 0.61 -21.94
C SER A 58 -34.00 1.38 -21.55
N VAL A 59 -33.99 2.70 -21.67
CA VAL A 59 -32.86 3.57 -21.29
C VAL A 59 -32.63 3.54 -19.78
N GLU A 60 -33.69 3.60 -18.96
CA GLU A 60 -33.56 3.50 -17.50
C GLU A 60 -33.00 2.13 -17.07
N ALA A 61 -33.38 1.03 -17.74
CA ALA A 61 -32.85 -0.30 -17.46
C ALA A 61 -31.37 -0.44 -17.88
N GLN A 62 -30.99 0.07 -19.05
CA GLN A 62 -29.60 0.09 -19.50
C GLN A 62 -28.71 0.95 -18.59
N ASN A 63 -29.18 2.13 -18.17
CA ASN A 63 -28.45 2.99 -17.24
C ASN A 63 -28.24 2.35 -15.86
N LYS A 64 -29.24 1.62 -15.35
CA LYS A 64 -29.07 0.88 -14.09
C LYS A 64 -28.09 -0.28 -14.20
N LEU A 65 -28.08 -0.97 -15.34
CA LEU A 65 -27.17 -2.09 -15.57
C LEU A 65 -25.73 -1.61 -15.77
N SER A 66 -25.53 -0.50 -16.49
CA SER A 66 -24.22 0.13 -16.65
C SER A 66 -23.69 0.70 -15.33
N GLN A 67 -24.53 1.34 -14.52
CA GLN A 67 -24.15 1.80 -13.17
C GLN A 67 -23.71 0.63 -12.28
N LYS A 68 -24.49 -0.46 -12.21
CA LYS A 68 -24.09 -1.64 -11.43
C LYS A 68 -22.81 -2.31 -11.93
N ALA A 69 -22.61 -2.35 -13.25
CA ALA A 69 -21.39 -2.90 -13.83
C ALA A 69 -20.18 -2.01 -13.49
N LEU A 70 -20.36 -0.69 -13.51
CA LEU A 70 -19.34 0.29 -13.14
C LEU A 70 -19.02 0.22 -11.64
N GLU A 71 -20.04 0.16 -10.77
CA GLU A 71 -19.89 0.00 -9.32
C GLU A 71 -19.11 -1.28 -9.01
N LYS A 72 -19.50 -2.41 -9.59
CA LYS A 72 -18.80 -3.68 -9.43
C LYS A 72 -17.36 -3.64 -9.94
N GLN A 73 -17.09 -3.00 -11.08
CA GLN A 73 -15.72 -2.81 -11.57
C GLN A 73 -14.89 -1.93 -10.64
N THR A 74 -15.50 -0.89 -10.06
CA THR A 74 -14.83 0.02 -9.14
C THR A 74 -14.51 -0.67 -7.82
N GLU A 75 -15.44 -1.47 -7.28
CA GLU A 75 -15.21 -2.32 -6.10
C GLU A 75 -14.06 -3.30 -6.33
N LEU A 76 -14.10 -4.06 -7.43
CA LEU A 76 -13.02 -5.00 -7.79
C LEU A 76 -11.67 -4.31 -8.00
N ALA A 77 -11.65 -3.12 -8.60
CA ALA A 77 -10.43 -2.35 -8.79
C ALA A 77 -9.85 -1.85 -7.45
N ASN A 78 -10.71 -1.44 -6.51
CA ASN A 78 -10.29 -1.04 -5.17
C ASN A 78 -9.77 -2.24 -4.38
N GLU A 79 -10.47 -3.38 -4.41
CA GLU A 79 -10.03 -4.63 -3.77
C GLU A 79 -8.67 -5.10 -4.33
N ALA A 80 -8.47 -5.05 -5.65
CA ALA A 80 -7.20 -5.40 -6.27
C ALA A 80 -6.07 -4.45 -5.85
N LYS A 81 -6.34 -3.14 -5.77
CA LYS A 81 -5.36 -2.15 -5.31
C LYS A 81 -4.99 -2.35 -3.84
N ASP A 82 -5.97 -2.65 -2.99
CA ASP A 82 -5.74 -2.93 -1.57
C ASP A 82 -4.92 -4.23 -1.41
N ALA A 83 -5.22 -5.27 -2.19
CA ALA A 83 -4.45 -6.50 -2.23
C ALA A 83 -2.99 -6.25 -2.67
N GLU A 84 -2.79 -5.47 -3.75
CA GLU A 84 -1.44 -5.10 -4.21
C GLU A 84 -0.66 -4.33 -3.13
N HIS A 85 -1.32 -3.40 -2.44
CA HIS A 85 -0.72 -2.66 -1.34
C HIS A 85 -0.33 -3.56 -0.16
N GLN A 86 -1.19 -4.53 0.22
CA GLN A 86 -0.85 -5.51 1.25
C GLN A 86 0.31 -6.41 0.83
N ASN A 87 0.34 -6.85 -0.42
CA ASN A 87 1.44 -7.67 -0.96
C ASN A 87 2.78 -6.92 -0.90
N LYS A 88 2.82 -5.64 -1.31
CA LYS A 88 4.02 -4.80 -1.17
C LYS A 88 4.47 -4.66 0.28
N ILE A 89 3.54 -4.42 1.22
CA ILE A 89 3.89 -4.37 2.65
C ILE A 89 4.50 -5.69 3.13
N SER A 90 3.96 -6.81 2.65
CA SER A 90 4.48 -8.14 2.99
C SER A 90 5.90 -8.35 2.47
N GLU A 91 6.19 -7.92 1.24
CA GLU A 91 7.54 -7.95 0.66
C GLU A 91 8.53 -7.09 1.46
N PHE A 92 8.16 -5.86 1.81
CA PHE A 92 9.01 -4.99 2.65
C PHE A 92 9.27 -5.62 4.02
N ARG A 93 8.25 -6.22 4.65
CA ARG A 93 8.39 -6.93 5.92
C ARG A 93 9.30 -8.15 5.79
N HIS A 94 9.17 -8.91 4.72
CA HIS A 94 10.04 -10.06 4.48
C HIS A 94 11.49 -9.62 4.30
N HIS A 95 11.74 -8.59 3.47
CA HIS A 95 13.07 -8.02 3.28
C HIS A 95 13.66 -7.55 4.61
N TRP A 96 12.88 -6.78 5.37
CA TRP A 96 13.27 -6.30 6.70
C TRP A 96 13.63 -7.45 7.65
N LEU A 97 12.83 -8.52 7.70
CA LEU A 97 13.13 -9.71 8.51
C LEU A 97 14.47 -10.35 8.13
N GLN A 98 14.77 -10.45 6.83
CA GLN A 98 16.06 -10.99 6.37
C GLN A 98 17.23 -10.05 6.72
N GLU A 99 17.04 -8.73 6.62
CA GLU A 99 18.04 -7.76 7.03
C GLU A 99 18.33 -7.80 8.53
N VAL A 100 17.30 -7.96 9.37
CA VAL A 100 17.47 -8.13 10.81
C VAL A 100 18.24 -9.42 11.10
N ARG A 101 17.88 -10.54 10.46
CA ARG A 101 18.61 -11.82 10.62
C ARG A 101 20.08 -11.72 10.21
N GLY A 102 20.35 -11.14 9.04
CA GLY A 102 21.72 -10.98 8.54
C GLY A 102 22.55 -10.06 9.44
N THR A 103 21.98 -8.92 9.83
CA THR A 103 22.65 -7.94 10.70
C THR A 103 22.90 -8.51 12.09
N ALA A 104 21.93 -9.23 12.65
CA ALA A 104 22.06 -9.88 13.96
C ALA A 104 23.15 -10.97 13.96
N SER A 105 23.21 -11.80 12.92
CA SER A 105 24.23 -12.84 12.78
C SER A 105 25.64 -12.25 12.76
N GLU A 106 25.86 -11.20 11.94
CA GLU A 106 27.14 -10.51 11.90
C GLU A 106 27.45 -9.81 13.23
N LEU A 107 26.45 -9.20 13.87
CA LEU A 107 26.63 -8.56 15.18
C LEU A 107 27.09 -9.57 16.23
N ILE A 108 26.44 -10.73 16.33
CA ILE A 108 26.81 -11.79 17.28
C ILE A 108 28.26 -12.27 17.05
N LYS A 109 28.63 -12.50 15.78
CA LYS A 109 29.99 -12.88 15.41
C LYS A 109 31.02 -11.83 15.85
N VAL A 110 30.70 -10.54 15.67
CA VAL A 110 31.58 -9.45 16.08
C VAL A 110 31.66 -9.33 17.61
N ILE A 111 30.57 -9.53 18.34
CA ILE A 111 30.57 -9.55 19.81
C ILE A 111 31.51 -10.63 20.32
N HIS A 112 31.39 -11.86 19.80
CA HIS A 112 32.28 -12.96 20.16
C HIS A 112 33.74 -12.63 19.82
N ALA A 113 34.00 -12.04 18.64
CA ALA A 113 35.35 -11.63 18.26
C ALA A 113 35.91 -10.56 19.22
N CYS A 114 35.09 -9.60 19.66
CA CYS A 114 35.51 -8.59 20.64
C CYS A 114 35.91 -9.26 21.97
N GLN A 115 35.08 -10.17 22.50
CA GLN A 115 35.39 -10.90 23.73
C GLN A 115 36.70 -11.69 23.60
N TYR A 116 36.88 -12.39 22.47
CA TYR A 116 38.11 -13.15 22.19
C TYR A 116 39.35 -12.27 22.17
N PHE A 117 39.34 -11.17 21.41
CA PHE A 117 40.52 -10.31 21.31
C PHE A 117 40.78 -9.51 22.60
N THR A 118 39.77 -9.22 23.41
CA THR A 118 39.95 -8.68 24.77
C THR A 118 40.66 -9.69 25.66
N MET A 119 40.26 -10.96 25.63
CA MET A 119 40.93 -12.03 26.37
C MET A 119 42.38 -12.21 25.91
N VAL A 120 42.64 -12.27 24.60
CA VAL A 120 43.99 -12.38 24.04
C VAL A 120 44.86 -11.21 24.47
N ARG A 121 44.35 -9.97 24.40
CA ARG A 121 45.05 -8.78 24.91
C ARG A 121 45.44 -8.95 26.38
N ASN A 122 44.51 -9.41 27.21
CA ASN A 122 44.76 -9.55 28.65
C ASN A 122 45.81 -10.62 28.97
N PHE A 123 45.83 -11.74 28.23
CA PHE A 123 46.91 -12.72 28.34
C PHE A 123 48.25 -12.16 27.87
N SER A 124 48.26 -11.37 26.80
CA SER A 124 49.48 -10.74 26.31
C SER A 124 50.00 -9.67 27.27
N ASP A 125 49.14 -8.86 27.90
CA ASP A 125 49.52 -7.91 28.95
C ASP A 125 50.18 -8.62 30.15
N ASP A 126 49.73 -9.82 30.50
CA ASP A 126 50.37 -10.64 31.53
C ASP A 126 51.74 -11.19 31.09
N ARG A 127 51.90 -11.54 29.81
CA ARG A 127 53.21 -11.92 29.24
C ARG A 127 54.17 -10.74 29.21
N VAL A 128 53.69 -9.53 28.93
CA VAL A 128 54.49 -8.28 28.97
C VAL A 128 55.06 -8.03 30.35
N LYS A 129 54.29 -8.27 31.42
CA LYS A 129 54.80 -8.16 32.80
C LYS A 129 55.91 -9.16 33.12
N GLN A 130 56.10 -10.19 32.29
CA GLN A 130 57.18 -11.17 32.41
C GLN A 130 58.35 -10.88 31.46
N ILE A 131 58.35 -9.76 30.72
CA ILE A 131 59.42 -9.35 29.80
C ILE A 131 60.77 -9.26 30.50
N GLU A 132 60.81 -8.87 31.78
CA GLU A 132 62.06 -8.81 32.56
C GLU A 132 62.78 -10.18 32.68
N LYS A 133 62.08 -11.28 32.38
CA LYS A 133 62.64 -12.64 32.35
C LYS A 133 63.13 -13.07 30.97
N ILE A 134 62.85 -12.28 29.93
CA ILE A 134 63.22 -12.55 28.54
C ILE A 134 64.56 -11.88 28.27
N THR A 135 65.59 -12.68 27.99
CA THR A 135 66.96 -12.20 27.75
C THR A 135 67.23 -11.81 26.30
N SER A 136 66.32 -12.13 25.37
CA SER A 136 66.48 -11.94 23.94
C SER A 136 65.67 -10.73 23.43
N ASP A 137 66.36 -9.71 22.93
CA ASP A 137 65.73 -8.52 22.31
C ASP A 137 64.82 -8.88 21.12
N LEU A 138 65.16 -9.96 20.40
CA LEU A 138 64.38 -10.42 19.25
C LEU A 138 63.00 -10.96 19.68
N GLU A 139 62.94 -11.66 20.81
CA GLU A 139 61.70 -12.19 21.38
C GLU A 139 60.82 -11.07 21.95
N VAL A 140 61.43 -10.08 22.59
CA VAL A 140 60.71 -8.89 23.09
C VAL A 140 60.05 -8.12 21.95
N LYS A 141 60.76 -7.97 20.82
CA LYS A 141 60.23 -7.29 19.63
C LYS A 141 59.09 -8.09 18.98
N SER A 142 59.25 -9.40 18.84
CA SER A 142 58.19 -10.27 18.30
C SER A 142 56.92 -10.18 19.14
N LEU A 143 57.05 -10.18 20.47
CA LEU A 143 55.91 -10.05 21.38
C LEU A 143 55.20 -8.70 21.22
N HIS A 144 55.96 -7.60 21.06
CA HIS A 144 55.39 -6.28 20.80
C HIS A 144 54.62 -6.21 19.48
N ASP A 145 55.15 -6.80 18.41
CA ASP A 145 54.47 -6.85 17.12
C ASP A 145 53.17 -7.67 17.19
N GLU A 146 53.17 -8.82 17.88
CA GLU A 146 51.97 -9.63 18.14
C GLU A 146 50.90 -8.85 18.93
N LEU A 147 51.31 -8.13 19.98
CA LEU A 147 50.44 -7.27 20.78
C LEU A 147 49.80 -6.17 19.95
N LYS A 148 50.61 -5.51 19.12
CA LYS A 148 50.15 -4.43 18.25
C LYS A 148 49.09 -4.95 17.28
N VAL A 149 49.34 -6.07 16.61
CA VAL A 149 48.38 -6.69 15.67
C VAL A 149 47.08 -7.10 16.38
N SER A 150 47.18 -7.70 17.57
CA SER A 150 46.01 -8.09 18.37
C SER A 150 45.17 -6.87 18.78
N TYR A 151 45.82 -5.79 19.20
CA TYR A 151 45.15 -4.55 19.58
C TYR A 151 44.49 -3.85 18.39
N GLU A 152 45.18 -3.73 17.25
CA GLU A 152 44.62 -3.20 16.01
C GLU A 152 43.39 -4.00 15.57
N THR A 153 43.47 -5.33 15.67
CA THR A 153 42.34 -6.22 15.36
C THR A 153 41.17 -5.99 16.31
N LEU A 154 41.43 -5.87 17.62
CA LEU A 154 40.39 -5.56 18.60
C LEU A 154 39.69 -4.23 18.29
N MET A 155 40.45 -3.18 17.98
CA MET A 155 39.88 -1.88 17.63
C MET A 155 39.02 -1.96 16.37
N GLN A 156 39.44 -2.71 15.35
CA GLN A 156 38.65 -2.94 14.16
C GLN A 156 37.34 -3.67 14.49
N LYS A 157 37.37 -4.71 15.34
CA LYS A 157 36.16 -5.42 15.76
C LYS A 157 35.21 -4.57 16.59
N ARG A 158 35.73 -3.66 17.42
CA ARG A 158 34.89 -2.69 18.13
C ARG A 158 34.22 -1.71 17.16
N ALA A 159 34.93 -1.22 16.15
CA ALA A 159 34.35 -0.38 15.11
C ALA A 159 33.24 -1.12 14.33
N ASP A 160 33.49 -2.38 13.96
CA ASP A 160 32.50 -3.24 13.33
C ASP A 160 31.26 -3.41 14.23
N PHE A 161 31.44 -3.57 15.55
CA PHE A 161 30.33 -3.68 16.50
C PHE A 161 29.47 -2.43 16.48
N TYR A 162 30.07 -1.23 16.56
CA TYR A 162 29.30 0.02 16.50
C TYR A 162 28.50 0.14 15.20
N LYS A 163 29.11 -0.23 14.07
CA LYS A 163 28.45 -0.24 12.75
C LYS A 163 27.23 -1.17 12.75
N TYR A 164 27.38 -2.42 13.19
CA TYR A 164 26.28 -3.38 13.15
C TYR A 164 25.22 -3.11 14.22
N ASN A 165 25.61 -2.63 15.40
CA ASN A 165 24.68 -2.20 16.46
C ASN A 165 23.83 -1.02 15.99
N ALA A 166 24.45 0.00 15.38
CA ALA A 166 23.73 1.13 14.80
C ALA A 166 22.79 0.68 13.66
N LYS A 167 23.28 -0.17 12.75
CA LYS A 167 22.45 -0.72 11.67
C LYS A 167 21.25 -1.47 12.23
N LEU A 168 21.44 -2.32 13.22
CA LEU A 168 20.36 -3.06 13.86
C LEU A 168 19.34 -2.11 14.50
N ARG A 169 19.80 -1.10 15.24
CA ARG A 169 18.93 -0.07 15.83
C ARG A 169 18.10 0.68 14.80
N LEU A 170 18.68 1.01 13.64
CA LEU A 170 17.98 1.71 12.55
C LEU A 170 16.92 0.86 11.85
N LEU A 171 17.01 -0.48 11.94
CA LEU A 171 15.97 -1.36 11.44
C LEU A 171 14.72 -1.33 12.32
N PHE A 172 14.84 -0.94 13.60
CA PHE A 172 13.70 -0.89 14.51
C PHE A 172 13.19 0.54 14.68
N LYS A 173 11.91 0.67 15.03
CA LYS A 173 11.32 1.96 15.38
C LYS A 173 11.89 2.42 16.72
N ASN A 174 12.18 3.71 16.83
CA ASN A 174 12.64 4.29 18.09
C ASN A 174 11.57 4.11 19.19
N GLY A 175 11.99 3.66 20.37
CA GLY A 175 11.10 3.44 21.51
C GLY A 175 10.20 2.20 21.43
N ASP A 176 10.46 1.26 20.53
CA ASP A 176 9.68 0.03 20.44
C ASP A 176 9.88 -0.84 21.68
N SER A 177 8.79 -1.03 22.44
CA SER A 177 8.74 -1.84 23.65
C SER A 177 9.24 -3.27 23.46
N GLN A 178 9.05 -3.87 22.28
CA GLN A 178 9.48 -5.25 22.00
C GLN A 178 11.00 -5.38 21.92
N THR A 179 11.70 -4.29 21.58
CA THR A 179 13.15 -4.27 21.35
C THR A 179 13.94 -3.79 22.55
N LYS A 180 13.27 -3.29 23.58
CA LYS A 180 13.90 -2.68 24.75
C LYS A 180 14.91 -3.61 25.43
N LYS A 181 14.51 -4.86 25.71
CA LYS A 181 15.40 -5.86 26.33
C LYS A 181 16.60 -6.21 25.47
N LEU A 182 16.39 -6.36 24.16
CA LEU A 182 17.48 -6.61 23.21
C LEU A 182 18.52 -5.49 23.27
N PHE A 183 18.07 -4.24 23.25
CA PHE A 183 18.97 -3.10 23.31
C PHE A 183 19.61 -2.91 24.68
N GLU A 184 18.94 -3.26 25.78
CA GLU A 184 19.55 -3.33 27.12
C GLU A 184 20.72 -4.32 27.15
N TYR A 185 20.58 -5.52 26.56
CA TYR A 185 21.70 -6.46 26.47
C TYR A 185 22.83 -5.93 25.59
N LEU A 186 22.52 -5.30 24.46
CA LEU A 186 23.53 -4.72 23.56
C LEU A 186 24.28 -3.53 24.20
N ASP A 187 23.59 -2.72 25.01
CA ASP A 187 24.22 -1.65 25.78
C ASP A 187 25.09 -2.21 26.91
N GLY A 188 24.69 -3.33 27.51
CA GLY A 188 25.54 -4.10 28.42
C GLY A 188 26.84 -4.57 27.76
N VAL A 189 26.75 -5.10 26.53
CA VAL A 189 27.95 -5.46 25.74
C VAL A 189 28.83 -4.25 25.48
N LEU A 190 28.24 -3.09 25.14
CA LEU A 190 28.99 -1.86 24.89
C LEU A 190 29.75 -1.38 26.13
N ALA A 191 29.12 -1.46 27.31
CA ALA A 191 29.77 -1.18 28.59
C ALA A 191 30.91 -2.17 28.88
N ASP A 192 30.67 -3.46 28.63
CA ASP A 192 31.66 -4.51 28.80
C ASP A 192 32.88 -4.35 27.89
N MET A 193 32.70 -3.89 26.64
CA MET A 193 33.82 -3.57 25.75
C MET A 193 34.67 -2.40 26.25
N GLY A 194 34.12 -1.56 27.13
CA GLY A 194 34.86 -0.51 27.84
C GLY A 194 35.64 -1.05 29.05
N ALA A 195 35.18 -2.15 29.65
CA ALA A 195 35.81 -2.81 30.79
C ALA A 195 36.88 -3.80 30.33
N LEU A 196 38.13 -3.32 30.29
CA LEU A 196 39.28 -4.07 29.77
C LEU A 196 39.73 -5.25 30.65
N ASP A 197 39.09 -5.48 31.79
CA ASP A 197 39.54 -6.44 32.80
C ASP A 197 38.97 -7.86 32.60
N LYS A 198 38.05 -8.04 31.64
CA LYS A 198 37.41 -9.35 31.39
C LYS A 198 38.37 -10.34 30.72
N ARG A 199 38.54 -11.50 31.34
CA ARG A 199 39.45 -12.58 30.89
C ARG A 199 38.73 -13.84 30.40
N GLU A 200 37.42 -13.87 30.50
CA GLU A 200 36.61 -15.04 30.16
C GLU A 200 35.67 -14.71 29.01
N LEU A 201 35.41 -15.73 28.17
CA LEU A 201 34.38 -15.69 27.16
C LEU A 201 33.03 -15.95 27.82
N ASP A 202 32.23 -14.90 28.01
CA ASP A 202 30.86 -15.04 28.52
C ASP A 202 29.86 -15.13 27.36
N ASN A 203 29.44 -16.36 27.07
CA ASN A 203 28.44 -16.63 26.04
C ASN A 203 27.01 -16.32 26.48
N LYS A 204 26.73 -16.13 27.78
CA LYS A 204 25.36 -15.92 28.27
C LYS A 204 24.72 -14.68 27.69
N VAL A 205 25.51 -13.63 27.49
CA VAL A 205 25.03 -12.39 26.87
C VAL A 205 24.69 -12.61 25.40
N ILE A 206 25.53 -13.35 24.67
CA ILE A 206 25.27 -13.73 23.27
C ILE A 206 24.01 -14.59 23.15
N GLU A 207 23.84 -15.56 24.03
CA GLU A 207 22.65 -16.40 24.10
C GLU A 207 21.40 -15.57 24.40
N SER A 208 21.47 -14.64 25.36
CA SER A 208 20.37 -13.75 25.74
C SER A 208 19.96 -12.85 24.56
N ILE A 209 20.93 -12.27 23.84
CA ILE A 209 20.69 -11.49 22.62
C ILE A 209 20.00 -12.36 21.56
N THR A 210 20.50 -13.58 21.35
CA THR A 210 19.96 -14.53 20.36
C THR A 210 18.50 -14.90 20.68
N VAL A 211 18.20 -15.18 21.95
CA VAL A 211 16.85 -15.53 22.41
C VAL A 211 15.88 -14.37 22.21
N GLU A 212 16.24 -13.14 22.57
CA GLU A 212 15.37 -11.98 22.36
C GLU A 212 15.15 -11.68 20.86
N LEU A 213 16.20 -11.80 20.04
CA LEU A 213 16.08 -11.70 18.58
C LEU A 213 15.14 -12.75 18.00
N GLN A 214 15.24 -14.01 18.45
CA GLN A 214 14.35 -15.08 18.01
C GLN A 214 12.89 -14.79 18.37
N LYS A 215 12.62 -14.25 19.57
CA LYS A 215 11.27 -13.85 19.98
C LYS A 215 10.73 -12.77 19.05
N ILE A 216 11.47 -11.68 18.87
CA ILE A 216 11.07 -10.55 18.00
C ILE A 216 10.80 -11.04 16.56
N LEU A 217 11.73 -11.81 15.99
CA LEU A 217 11.62 -12.33 14.64
C LEU A 217 10.44 -13.31 14.48
N LYS A 218 10.14 -14.11 15.50
CA LYS A 218 9.01 -15.05 15.48
C LYS A 218 7.68 -14.31 15.57
N ASP A 219 7.57 -13.31 16.45
CA ASP A 219 6.36 -12.51 16.60
C ASP A 219 6.03 -11.73 15.31
N GLU A 220 7.05 -11.16 14.67
CA GLU A 220 6.91 -10.48 13.38
C GLU A 220 6.63 -11.44 12.22
N TRP A 221 7.21 -12.64 12.25
CA TRP A 221 6.89 -13.69 11.27
C TRP A 221 5.44 -14.14 11.36
N GLU A 222 4.93 -14.43 12.56
CA GLU A 222 3.52 -14.82 12.76
C GLU A 222 2.56 -13.70 12.36
N THR A 223 2.92 -12.44 12.64
CA THR A 223 2.15 -11.27 12.19
C THR A 223 2.12 -11.15 10.67
N THR A 224 3.26 -11.42 10.02
CA THR A 224 3.37 -11.39 8.56
C THR A 224 2.59 -12.53 7.91
N LYS A 225 2.64 -13.74 8.48
CA LYS A 225 1.91 -14.92 8.01
C LYS A 225 0.38 -14.76 8.12
N LYS A 226 -0.11 -14.11 9.19
CA LYS A 226 -1.56 -13.87 9.39
C LYS A 226 -2.17 -12.94 8.35
N ARG A 227 -1.37 -12.13 7.65
CA ARG A 227 -1.84 -11.32 6.53
C ARG A 227 -1.93 -12.25 5.32
N SER A 228 -3.15 -12.56 4.93
CA SER A 228 -3.46 -13.42 3.78
C SER A 228 -2.74 -12.90 2.55
N TRP A 229 -1.82 -13.70 2.02
CA TRP A 229 -1.34 -13.58 0.65
C TRP A 229 -2.52 -13.95 -0.24
N LEU A 230 -3.14 -12.95 -0.87
CA LEU A 230 -4.10 -13.14 -1.96
C LEU A 230 -3.35 -12.95 -3.28
#